data_AF-Q0W879-F1
#
_entry.id   AF-Q0W879-F1
#
_cell.length_a   1.000
_cell.length_b   1.000
_cell.length_c   1.000
_cell.angle_alpha   90.00
_cell.angle_beta   90.00
_cell.angle_gamma   90.00
#
_symmetry.space_group_name_H-M   'P 1'
#
loop_
_entity.id
_entity.type
_entity.pdbx_description
1 polymer ?
#
loop_
_entity_poly.entity_id
_entity_poly.type
_entity_poly.pdbx_seq_one_letter_code
_entity_poly.pdbx_strand_id
1 'polypeptide(L)'
;MKKSIREISPIDVYKLLPKTNCGECHEANCMTFATRVVNGELTVEDCPPIAGKKYMADYEKLRELMRPPVRTVTFGTGETAAKVGGKYVLYRHEFTYHNPPPIAIDVADYMAKEEIDARLKMVSSFTFNYIGRTLRLDAVAIRSTTNEPATFATVVKDVAGQTDLPFVLCAYDPATMAAGLDQVKDRRPLLYAATKENWKEMAELALQYSCPLVVSAPHDIPGLRSLVRTLTEYGISDLILDPGTSVESDLARTIHEFSQIRRSVFQQDDELLGYPLLGTPISAWLSPELSPEVVQWKEAWMASLLLSRHADMLIMHSVEGWVLLPQLIWRFNVYTDPRKPVSVDAGVKTFGSPDKQAPVLITSNYALTYFIVENDIKTASIHCYLVVADTGGNSVESAVAGRYLTAESISNALSDYKVADLVEHRHLVLPGLAARLSGDTEEASGWNVMVGPRDSSGLAEYLKTQWPPKDDKHAAGA
;
A
#
# COMPACT_ATOMS: atom_id res chain seq x y z
N MET A 1 -29.36 -11.68 6.83
CA MET A 1 -27.91 -11.60 6.62
C MET A 1 -27.63 -10.45 5.68
N LYS A 2 -26.69 -9.59 6.03
CA LYS A 2 -26.20 -8.54 5.14
C LYS A 2 -25.43 -9.20 4.00
N LYS A 3 -25.67 -8.81 2.75
CA LYS A 3 -24.92 -9.35 1.61
C LYS A 3 -23.45 -8.98 1.78
N SER A 4 -22.55 -9.94 1.62
CA SER A 4 -21.12 -9.69 1.51
C SER A 4 -20.79 -9.01 0.17
N ILE A 5 -19.60 -8.39 0.07
CA ILE A 5 -19.16 -7.74 -1.19
C ILE A 5 -19.19 -8.68 -2.39
N ARG A 6 -19.02 -9.99 -2.17
CA ARG A 6 -19.05 -11.03 -3.20
C ARG A 6 -20.45 -11.39 -3.67
N GLU A 7 -21.48 -11.06 -2.90
CA GLU A 7 -22.90 -11.34 -3.19
C GLU A 7 -23.64 -10.11 -3.71
N ILE A 8 -23.07 -8.91 -3.55
CA ILE A 8 -23.61 -7.67 -4.09
C ILE A 8 -23.38 -7.67 -5.59
N SER A 9 -24.46 -7.60 -6.37
CA SER A 9 -24.38 -7.51 -7.83
C SER A 9 -24.35 -6.05 -8.30
N PRO A 10 -23.80 -5.75 -9.49
CA PRO A 10 -23.90 -4.42 -10.09
C PRO A 10 -25.36 -3.93 -10.21
N ILE A 11 -26.31 -4.85 -10.35
CA ILE A 11 -27.74 -4.55 -10.42
C ILE A 11 -28.26 -4.01 -9.06
N ASP A 12 -27.78 -4.56 -7.95
CA ASP A 12 -28.17 -4.10 -6.60
C ASP A 12 -27.75 -2.63 -6.40
N VAL A 13 -26.54 -2.28 -6.81
CA VAL A 13 -26.02 -0.91 -6.79
C VAL A 13 -26.77 -0.02 -7.78
N TYR A 14 -26.91 -0.45 -9.04
CA TYR A 14 -27.57 0.31 -10.10
C TYR A 14 -29.02 0.71 -9.75
N LYS A 15 -29.74 -0.14 -9.02
CA LYS A 15 -31.11 0.15 -8.57
C LYS A 15 -31.20 1.42 -7.71
N LEU A 16 -30.15 1.70 -6.93
CA LEU A 16 -30.04 2.82 -5.99
C LEU A 16 -29.33 4.05 -6.61
N LEU A 17 -28.81 3.95 -7.84
CA LEU A 17 -28.21 5.10 -8.52
C LEU A 17 -29.27 6.02 -9.14
N PRO A 18 -28.92 7.28 -9.45
CA PRO A 18 -29.83 8.26 -10.07
C PRO A 18 -30.30 7.88 -11.49
N LYS A 19 -29.59 6.96 -12.16
CA LYS A 19 -29.87 6.47 -13.53
C LYS A 19 -29.93 7.58 -14.59
N THR A 20 -29.15 8.65 -14.39
CA THR A 20 -29.09 9.79 -15.31
C THR A 20 -28.16 9.57 -16.49
N ASN A 21 -27.20 8.64 -16.39
CA ASN A 21 -26.14 8.41 -17.38
C ASN A 21 -25.42 9.71 -17.82
N CYS A 22 -25.22 10.63 -16.88
CA CYS A 22 -24.68 11.97 -17.15
C CYS A 22 -23.19 12.01 -17.53
N GLY A 23 -22.41 10.98 -17.19
CA GLY A 23 -20.96 10.94 -17.43
C GLY A 23 -20.12 11.82 -16.48
N GLU A 24 -20.72 12.46 -15.46
CA GLU A 24 -20.01 13.30 -14.48
C GLU A 24 -18.99 12.53 -13.63
N CYS A 25 -19.15 11.21 -13.54
CA CYS A 25 -18.21 10.29 -12.89
C CYS A 25 -17.17 9.71 -13.87
N HIS A 26 -17.08 10.25 -15.10
CA HIS A 26 -16.21 9.77 -16.19
C HIS A 26 -16.48 8.33 -16.66
N GLU A 27 -17.61 7.75 -16.26
CA GLU A 27 -18.06 6.45 -16.73
C GLU A 27 -19.03 6.57 -17.91
N ALA A 28 -18.98 5.58 -18.81
CA ALA A 28 -19.83 5.54 -20.00
C ALA A 28 -21.34 5.55 -19.68
N ASN A 29 -21.74 4.95 -18.56
CA ASN A 29 -23.12 4.95 -18.04
C ASN A 29 -23.15 4.50 -16.57
N CYS A 30 -24.31 4.64 -15.92
CA CYS A 30 -24.49 4.27 -14.51
C CYS A 30 -24.29 2.78 -14.22
N MET A 31 -24.46 1.88 -15.21
CA MET A 31 -24.22 0.44 -15.02
C MET A 31 -22.72 0.12 -15.00
N THR A 32 -21.92 0.81 -15.83
CA THR A 32 -20.45 0.73 -15.76
C THR A 32 -19.96 1.22 -14.40
N PHE A 33 -20.47 2.37 -13.93
CA PHE A 33 -20.17 2.87 -12.57
C PHE A 33 -20.53 1.84 -11.49
N ALA A 34 -21.74 1.27 -11.54
CA ALA A 34 -22.16 0.26 -10.58
C ALA A 34 -21.25 -0.98 -10.57
N THR A 35 -20.80 -1.43 -11.74
CA THR A 35 -19.86 -2.54 -11.87
C THR A 35 -18.50 -2.21 -11.24
N ARG A 36 -17.97 -1.01 -11.51
CA ARG A 36 -16.69 -0.56 -10.95
C ARG A 36 -16.75 -0.39 -9.43
N VAL A 37 -17.88 0.08 -8.88
CA VAL A 37 -18.12 0.16 -7.43
C VAL A 37 -18.12 -1.22 -6.78
N VAL A 38 -18.85 -2.19 -7.35
CA VAL A 38 -18.85 -3.58 -6.84
C VAL A 38 -17.47 -4.22 -6.92
N ASN A 39 -16.69 -3.90 -7.95
CA ASN A 39 -15.32 -4.38 -8.11
C ASN A 39 -14.32 -3.70 -7.16
N GLY A 40 -14.74 -2.67 -6.40
CA GLY A 40 -13.90 -1.89 -5.49
C GLY A 40 -12.98 -0.90 -6.19
N GLU A 41 -13.25 -0.58 -7.46
CA GLU A 41 -12.43 0.35 -8.25
C GLU A 41 -12.84 1.82 -8.06
N LEU A 42 -14.09 2.05 -7.65
CA LEU A 42 -14.69 3.35 -7.33
C LEU A 42 -15.47 3.21 -6.02
N THR A 43 -15.72 4.33 -5.34
CA THR A 43 -16.63 4.39 -4.19
C THR A 43 -17.95 5.06 -4.56
N VAL A 44 -18.94 4.99 -3.67
CA VAL A 44 -20.26 5.57 -3.90
C VAL A 44 -20.18 7.09 -4.04
N GLU A 45 -19.23 7.70 -3.33
CA GLU A 45 -18.94 9.13 -3.32
C GLU A 45 -18.42 9.65 -4.67
N ASP A 46 -17.91 8.78 -5.55
CA ASP A 46 -17.43 9.14 -6.88
C ASP A 46 -18.56 9.45 -7.89
N CYS A 47 -19.83 9.41 -7.47
CA CYS A 47 -20.99 9.82 -8.27
C CYS A 47 -21.51 11.19 -7.80
N PRO A 48 -21.08 12.34 -8.35
CA PRO A 48 -21.54 13.65 -7.87
C PRO A 48 -23.09 13.79 -7.79
N PRO A 49 -23.88 13.24 -8.74
CA PRO A 49 -25.34 13.34 -8.66
C PRO A 49 -25.99 12.62 -7.48
N ILE A 50 -25.40 11.55 -6.92
CA ILE A 50 -26.02 10.81 -5.80
C ILE A 50 -26.01 11.63 -4.50
N ALA A 51 -25.04 12.54 -4.35
CA ALA A 51 -24.93 13.44 -3.20
C ALA A 51 -25.97 14.58 -3.21
N GLY A 52 -26.74 14.71 -4.29
CA GLY A 52 -27.81 15.70 -4.38
C GLY A 52 -28.95 15.41 -3.40
N LYS A 53 -29.56 16.47 -2.84
CA LYS A 53 -30.68 16.38 -1.87
C LYS A 53 -31.82 15.43 -2.30
N LYS A 54 -32.07 15.32 -3.61
CA LYS A 54 -33.09 14.45 -4.20
C LYS A 54 -32.83 12.96 -4.00
N TYR A 55 -31.56 12.54 -3.92
CA TYR A 55 -31.16 11.13 -3.88
C TYR A 55 -30.59 10.71 -2.52
N MET A 56 -30.62 11.58 -1.50
CA MET A 56 -30.02 11.31 -0.19
C MET A 56 -30.52 10.01 0.47
N ALA A 57 -31.80 9.66 0.31
CA ALA A 57 -32.32 8.41 0.86
C ALA A 57 -31.71 7.16 0.19
N ASP A 58 -31.47 7.22 -1.12
CA ASP A 58 -30.86 6.12 -1.86
C ASP A 58 -29.34 6.10 -1.67
N TYR A 59 -28.72 7.27 -1.51
CA TYR A 59 -27.33 7.43 -1.10
C TYR A 59 -27.03 6.72 0.21
N GLU A 60 -27.83 6.97 1.26
CA GLU A 60 -27.63 6.33 2.57
C GLU A 60 -27.83 4.81 2.50
N LYS A 61 -28.82 4.33 1.74
CA LYS A 61 -29.00 2.88 1.51
C LYS A 61 -27.80 2.27 0.79
N LEU A 62 -27.25 3.00 -0.19
CA LEU A 62 -26.11 2.52 -0.96
C LEU A 62 -24.83 2.50 -0.12
N ARG A 63 -24.61 3.52 0.72
CA ARG A 63 -23.52 3.51 1.71
C ARG A 63 -23.66 2.38 2.70
N GLU A 64 -24.86 2.09 3.19
CA GLU A 64 -25.08 0.97 4.12
C GLU A 64 -24.89 -0.39 3.43
N LEU A 65 -25.35 -0.54 2.18
CA LEU A 65 -25.15 -1.75 1.37
C LEU A 65 -23.66 -2.00 1.11
N MET A 66 -22.92 -0.95 0.75
CA MET A 66 -21.47 -1.02 0.47
C MET A 66 -20.61 -0.83 1.72
N ARG A 67 -21.19 -0.77 2.93
CA ARG A 67 -20.42 -0.56 4.16
C ARG A 67 -19.54 -1.78 4.42
N PRO A 68 -18.21 -1.62 4.55
CA PRO A 68 -17.32 -2.73 4.83
C PRO A 68 -17.60 -3.31 6.23
N PRO A 69 -17.50 -4.64 6.43
CA PRO A 69 -17.60 -5.27 7.75
C PRO A 69 -16.61 -4.69 8.77
N VAL A 70 -15.41 -4.33 8.32
CA VAL A 70 -14.47 -3.53 9.09
C VAL A 70 -14.58 -2.08 8.64
N ARG A 71 -15.12 -1.22 9.50
CA ARG A 71 -15.36 0.20 9.20
C ARG A 71 -14.07 0.91 8.79
N THR A 72 -14.22 1.95 7.97
CA THR A 72 -13.13 2.86 7.64
C THR A 72 -13.13 4.01 8.62
N VAL A 73 -11.98 4.26 9.25
CA VAL A 73 -11.74 5.44 10.08
C VAL A 73 -10.67 6.27 9.39
N THR A 74 -10.89 7.57 9.31
CA THR A 74 -9.89 8.52 8.78
C THR A 74 -9.36 9.34 9.94
N PHE A 75 -8.09 9.73 9.92
CA PHE A 75 -7.51 10.73 10.82
C PHE A 75 -6.52 11.61 10.05
N GLY A 76 -6.30 12.84 10.52
CA GLY A 76 -5.69 13.87 9.69
C GLY A 76 -6.70 14.60 8.80
N THR A 77 -6.21 15.56 8.02
CA THR A 77 -7.00 16.37 7.08
C THR A 77 -6.27 16.51 5.75
N GLY A 78 -6.98 16.94 4.70
CA GLY A 78 -6.39 17.16 3.38
C GLY A 78 -5.89 15.88 2.70
N GLU A 79 -4.89 16.04 1.82
CA GLU A 79 -4.32 14.94 1.01
C GLU A 79 -3.47 13.97 1.83
N THR A 80 -2.98 14.41 3.00
CA THR A 80 -2.15 13.58 3.88
C THR A 80 -2.99 12.74 4.84
N ALA A 81 -4.32 12.92 4.88
CA ALA A 81 -5.21 12.17 5.77
C ALA A 81 -5.07 10.66 5.60
N ALA A 82 -4.87 9.95 6.71
CA ALA A 82 -4.68 8.51 6.72
C ALA A 82 -6.02 7.79 6.90
N LYS A 83 -6.29 6.81 6.02
CA LYS A 83 -7.46 5.92 6.10
C LYS A 83 -7.06 4.57 6.67
N VAL A 84 -7.80 4.11 7.68
CA VAL A 84 -7.54 2.88 8.43
C VAL A 84 -8.76 1.95 8.32
N GLY A 85 -8.53 0.64 8.18
CA GLY A 85 -9.60 -0.36 8.07
C GLY A 85 -10.24 -0.41 6.67
N GLY A 86 -11.56 -0.44 6.59
CA GLY A 86 -12.28 -0.59 5.31
C GLY A 86 -12.05 -1.94 4.65
N LYS A 87 -12.16 -3.03 5.41
CA LYS A 87 -11.90 -4.39 4.93
C LYS A 87 -13.20 -5.10 4.61
N TYR A 88 -13.26 -5.66 3.40
CA TYR A 88 -14.43 -6.40 2.88
C TYR A 88 -14.30 -7.91 2.98
N VAL A 89 -13.07 -8.43 3.06
CA VAL A 89 -12.80 -9.87 3.10
C VAL A 89 -11.74 -10.20 4.14
N LEU A 90 -11.76 -11.45 4.60
CA LEU A 90 -10.78 -11.97 5.54
C LEU A 90 -9.48 -12.38 4.85
N TYR A 91 -9.56 -12.83 3.59
CA TYR A 91 -8.41 -13.28 2.81
C TYR A 91 -8.30 -12.52 1.48
N ARG A 92 -7.12 -11.98 1.17
CA ARG A 92 -6.90 -11.16 -0.04
C ARG A 92 -7.23 -11.84 -1.37
N HIS A 93 -7.15 -13.17 -1.46
CA HIS A 93 -7.48 -13.87 -2.71
C HIS A 93 -8.98 -13.91 -2.99
N GLU A 94 -9.82 -13.58 -1.99
CA GLU A 94 -11.26 -13.52 -2.13
C GLU A 94 -11.72 -12.20 -2.75
N PHE A 95 -11.02 -11.12 -2.43
CA PHE A 95 -11.18 -9.76 -2.95
C PHE A 95 -9.98 -8.93 -2.54
N THR A 96 -9.69 -7.83 -3.24
CA THR A 96 -8.55 -6.99 -2.89
C THR A 96 -8.71 -6.39 -1.49
N TYR A 97 -7.59 -6.26 -0.78
CA TYR A 97 -7.56 -5.41 0.41
C TYR A 97 -7.46 -3.95 0.00
N HIS A 98 -8.22 -3.10 0.71
CA HIS A 98 -8.20 -1.65 0.54
C HIS A 98 -7.59 -0.98 1.76
N ASN A 99 -7.17 0.28 1.60
CA ASN A 99 -6.54 1.09 2.65
C ASN A 99 -5.32 0.38 3.28
N PRO A 100 -4.15 0.41 2.62
CA PRO A 100 -2.91 -0.11 3.20
C PRO A 100 -2.65 0.50 4.58
N PRO A 101 -2.21 -0.29 5.59
CA PRO A 101 -2.05 0.18 6.96
C PRO A 101 -1.07 1.35 7.06
N PRO A 102 -1.47 2.50 7.62
CA PRO A 102 -0.52 3.56 7.92
C PRO A 102 0.47 3.10 8.99
N ILE A 103 1.72 3.47 8.81
CA ILE A 103 2.81 3.26 9.77
C ILE A 103 3.13 4.62 10.39
N ALA A 104 2.86 4.74 11.68
CA ALA A 104 3.20 5.91 12.47
C ALA A 104 4.54 5.70 13.18
N ILE A 105 5.45 6.67 13.06
CA ILE A 105 6.71 6.67 13.81
C ILE A 105 6.55 7.49 15.07
N ASP A 106 6.93 6.95 16.23
CA ASP A 106 6.73 7.66 17.49
C ASP A 106 7.71 8.82 17.69
N VAL A 107 7.31 9.81 18.48
CA VAL A 107 8.16 10.84 19.06
C VAL A 107 7.71 10.97 20.50
N ALA A 108 8.62 10.94 21.47
CA ALA A 108 8.27 11.01 22.89
C ALA A 108 8.63 12.38 23.47
N ASP A 109 7.82 12.85 24.42
CA ASP A 109 7.98 14.16 25.06
C ASP A 109 9.20 14.29 25.98
N TYR A 110 9.88 13.19 26.31
CA TYR A 110 11.17 13.20 27.01
C TYR A 110 12.36 13.48 26.08
N MET A 111 12.18 13.30 24.76
CA MET A 111 13.27 13.43 23.79
C MET A 111 13.76 14.87 23.71
N ALA A 112 15.07 15.04 23.49
CA ALA A 112 15.63 16.35 23.22
C ALA A 112 15.09 16.91 21.90
N LYS A 113 14.95 18.23 21.78
CA LYS A 113 14.41 18.88 20.59
C LYS A 113 15.18 18.48 19.33
N GLU A 114 16.50 18.40 19.41
CA GLU A 114 17.37 18.03 18.29
C GLU A 114 17.10 16.59 17.80
N GLU A 115 16.77 15.69 18.72
CA GLU A 115 16.39 14.31 18.40
C GLU A 115 15.03 14.27 17.71
N ILE A 116 14.06 15.03 18.22
CA ILE A 116 12.73 15.18 17.61
C ILE A 116 12.87 15.71 16.17
N ASP A 117 13.63 16.78 15.98
CA ASP A 117 13.83 17.43 14.67
C ASP A 117 14.50 16.46 13.68
N ALA A 118 15.54 15.74 14.11
CA ALA A 118 16.21 14.74 13.28
C ALA A 118 15.26 13.61 12.85
N ARG A 119 14.42 13.16 13.79
CA ARG A 119 13.45 12.10 13.56
C ARG A 119 12.34 12.52 12.62
N LEU A 120 11.76 13.71 12.81
CA LEU A 120 10.73 14.27 11.91
C LEU A 120 11.27 14.50 10.50
N LYS A 121 12.51 14.97 10.38
CA LYS A 121 13.19 15.12 9.09
C LYS A 121 13.34 13.77 8.39
N MET A 122 13.76 12.73 9.13
CA MET A 122 13.84 11.37 8.59
C MET A 122 12.47 10.90 8.10
N VAL A 123 11.42 11.00 8.94
CA VAL A 123 10.06 10.56 8.58
C VAL A 123 9.54 11.27 7.33
N SER A 124 9.70 12.60 7.27
CA SER A 124 9.16 13.42 6.18
C SER A 124 9.94 13.26 4.87
N SER A 125 11.22 12.92 4.93
CA SER A 125 12.07 12.70 3.74
C SER A 125 12.15 11.24 3.31
N PHE A 126 11.61 10.29 4.10
CA PHE A 126 11.63 8.88 3.77
C PHE A 126 10.83 8.60 2.50
N THR A 127 11.53 8.28 1.43
CA THR A 127 10.94 7.93 0.14
C THR A 127 11.70 6.78 -0.50
N PHE A 128 10.98 5.81 -1.04
CA PHE A 128 11.56 4.70 -1.79
C PHE A 128 10.73 4.39 -3.02
N ASN A 129 11.35 4.36 -4.21
CA ASN A 129 10.65 3.96 -5.42
C ASN A 129 10.66 2.43 -5.53
N TYR A 130 9.49 1.81 -5.42
CA TYR A 130 9.29 0.38 -5.59
C TYR A 130 8.27 0.15 -6.70
N ILE A 131 8.70 -0.48 -7.79
CA ILE A 131 7.84 -0.88 -8.91
C ILE A 131 7.03 0.33 -9.44
N GLY A 132 7.70 1.49 -9.62
CA GLY A 132 7.09 2.71 -10.15
C GLY A 132 6.17 3.44 -9.17
N ARG A 133 6.12 3.01 -7.90
CA ARG A 133 5.34 3.64 -6.85
C ARG A 133 6.26 4.20 -5.77
N THR A 134 5.96 5.41 -5.32
CA THR A 134 6.70 6.05 -4.23
C THR A 134 6.13 5.56 -2.89
N LEU A 135 6.90 4.77 -2.16
CA LEU A 135 6.60 4.35 -0.80
C LEU A 135 7.04 5.45 0.19
N ARG A 136 6.19 5.75 1.16
CA ARG A 136 6.39 6.78 2.21
C ARG A 136 5.86 6.27 3.55
N LEU A 137 6.30 6.93 4.62
CA LEU A 137 5.70 6.81 5.96
C LEU A 137 4.45 7.71 6.04
N ASP A 138 3.52 7.38 6.94
CA ASP A 138 2.15 7.89 6.84
C ASP A 138 1.74 8.81 7.99
N ALA A 139 2.35 8.69 9.17
CA ALA A 139 1.94 9.43 10.36
C ALA A 139 3.06 9.57 11.40
N VAL A 140 2.84 10.43 12.39
CA VAL A 140 3.70 10.59 13.57
C VAL A 140 2.89 10.31 14.85
N ALA A 141 3.41 9.49 15.75
CA ALA A 141 2.77 9.20 17.03
C ALA A 141 3.46 9.95 18.18
N ILE A 142 2.85 11.02 18.68
CA ILE A 142 3.42 11.87 19.73
C ILE A 142 3.03 11.30 21.09
N ARG A 143 4.00 10.84 21.88
CA ARG A 143 3.77 10.13 23.14
C ARG A 143 4.08 10.99 24.35
N SER A 144 3.10 11.09 25.25
CA SER A 144 3.31 11.57 26.61
C SER A 144 3.92 10.45 27.45
N THR A 145 5.18 10.60 27.82
CA THR A 145 5.91 9.72 28.73
C THR A 145 6.24 10.42 30.05
N THR A 146 6.32 11.75 30.04
CA THR A 146 6.51 12.57 31.24
C THR A 146 5.21 12.72 32.04
N ASN A 147 4.05 12.57 31.39
CA ASN A 147 2.71 12.86 31.94
C ASN A 147 2.54 14.30 32.41
N GLU A 148 3.26 15.24 31.78
CA GLU A 148 3.14 16.67 32.05
C GLU A 148 2.40 17.39 30.91
N PRO A 149 1.19 17.96 31.16
CA PRO A 149 0.39 18.59 30.11
C PRO A 149 1.11 19.70 29.34
N ALA A 150 1.91 20.53 30.03
CA ALA A 150 2.62 21.64 29.40
C ALA A 150 3.77 21.18 28.49
N THR A 151 4.51 20.15 28.92
CA THR A 151 5.59 19.52 28.16
C THR A 151 5.03 18.86 26.91
N PHE A 152 3.96 18.09 27.06
CA PHE A 152 3.27 17.44 25.94
C PHE A 152 2.73 18.46 24.93
N ALA A 153 2.05 19.53 25.38
CA ALA A 153 1.56 20.58 24.50
C ALA A 153 2.69 21.26 23.71
N THR A 154 3.82 21.53 24.35
CA THR A 154 4.99 22.13 23.70
C THR A 154 5.52 21.24 22.58
N VAL A 155 5.69 19.94 22.86
CA VAL A 155 6.17 18.97 21.88
C VAL A 155 5.17 18.81 20.72
N VAL A 156 3.87 18.72 21.01
CA VAL A 156 2.83 18.64 19.98
C VAL A 156 2.86 19.86 19.06
N LYS A 157 3.00 21.06 19.62
CA LYS A 157 3.12 22.31 18.86
C LYS A 157 4.37 22.32 17.98
N ASP A 158 5.51 21.91 18.52
CA ASP A 158 6.77 21.86 17.81
C ASP A 158 6.74 20.86 16.64
N VAL A 159 6.18 19.66 16.86
CA VAL A 159 5.98 18.66 15.81
C VAL A 159 5.01 19.17 14.74
N ALA A 160 3.90 19.80 15.15
CA ALA A 160 2.90 20.35 14.25
C ALA A 160 3.45 21.44 13.31
N GLY A 161 4.45 22.20 13.76
CA GLY A 161 5.11 23.23 12.96
C GLY A 161 6.09 22.70 11.90
N GLN A 162 6.42 21.41 11.93
CA GLN A 162 7.48 20.82 11.09
C GLN A 162 6.97 19.85 10.01
N THR A 163 5.75 19.31 10.15
CA THR A 163 5.23 18.31 9.22
C THR A 163 3.71 18.38 9.06
N ASP A 164 3.22 18.07 7.87
CA ASP A 164 1.80 17.98 7.51
C ASP A 164 1.24 16.56 7.66
N LEU A 165 2.06 15.60 8.12
CA LEU A 165 1.61 14.23 8.37
C LEU A 165 0.53 14.17 9.48
N PRO A 166 -0.44 13.26 9.38
CA PRO A 166 -1.38 12.98 10.46
C PRO A 166 -0.71 12.60 11.78
N PHE A 167 -1.36 12.97 12.89
CA PHE A 167 -0.87 12.69 14.23
C PHE A 167 -1.70 11.66 14.97
N VAL A 168 -1.00 10.84 15.75
CA VAL A 168 -1.57 10.08 16.86
C VAL A 168 -1.08 10.73 18.15
N LEU A 169 -1.99 11.23 18.98
CA LEU A 169 -1.65 11.75 20.30
C LEU A 169 -1.81 10.61 21.30
N CYS A 170 -0.71 10.21 21.94
CA CYS A 170 -0.69 9.10 22.89
C CYS A 170 -0.54 9.61 24.32
N ALA A 171 -1.65 9.71 25.05
CA ALA A 171 -1.74 10.07 26.46
C ALA A 171 -2.93 9.38 27.12
N TYR A 172 -2.72 8.77 28.30
CA TYR A 172 -3.81 8.20 29.10
C TYR A 172 -4.48 9.22 30.02
N ASP A 173 -3.76 10.27 30.43
CA ASP A 173 -4.31 11.35 31.24
C ASP A 173 -5.15 12.31 30.37
N PRO A 174 -6.45 12.49 30.63
CA PRO A 174 -7.30 13.37 29.83
C PRO A 174 -6.84 14.84 29.84
N ALA A 175 -6.25 15.32 30.93
CA ALA A 175 -5.75 16.70 30.98
C ALA A 175 -4.55 16.91 30.05
N THR A 176 -3.63 15.94 30.01
CA THR A 176 -2.51 15.90 29.07
C THR A 176 -3.01 15.79 27.63
N MET A 177 -3.99 14.92 27.36
CA MET A 177 -4.61 14.80 26.03
C MET A 177 -5.21 16.13 25.57
N ALA A 178 -5.98 16.79 26.43
CA ALA A 178 -6.60 18.09 26.14
C ALA A 178 -5.55 19.16 25.80
N ALA A 179 -4.46 19.23 26.56
CA ALA A 179 -3.38 20.18 26.34
C ALA A 179 -2.70 19.99 24.98
N GLY A 180 -2.49 18.75 24.55
CA GLY A 180 -1.98 18.44 23.20
C GLY A 180 -2.98 18.77 22.10
N LEU A 181 -4.26 18.38 22.28
CA LEU A 181 -5.35 18.63 21.34
C LEU A 181 -5.53 20.12 21.02
N ASP A 182 -5.41 20.99 22.02
CA ASP A 182 -5.53 22.44 21.84
C ASP A 182 -4.53 23.01 20.82
N GLN A 183 -3.40 22.35 20.61
CA GLN A 183 -2.38 22.78 19.65
C GLN A 183 -2.70 22.32 18.21
N VAL A 184 -3.53 21.29 18.02
CA VAL A 184 -3.75 20.63 16.72
C VAL A 184 -5.21 20.29 16.42
N LYS A 185 -6.16 21.00 17.04
CA LYS A 185 -7.61 20.79 16.88
C LYS A 185 -8.10 20.71 15.43
N ASP A 186 -7.55 21.54 14.55
CA ASP A 186 -7.96 21.61 13.15
C ASP A 186 -7.34 20.50 12.29
N ARG A 187 -6.41 19.71 12.86
CA ARG A 187 -5.72 18.61 12.17
C ARG A 187 -6.37 17.25 12.40
N ARG A 188 -7.41 17.17 13.23
CA ARG A 188 -8.18 15.94 13.49
C ARG A 188 -7.29 14.72 13.82
N PRO A 189 -6.45 14.79 14.87
CA PRO A 189 -5.57 13.69 15.25
C PRO A 189 -6.32 12.46 15.76
N LEU A 190 -5.66 11.30 15.75
CA LEU A 190 -6.13 10.09 16.42
C LEU A 190 -5.77 10.14 17.92
N LEU A 191 -6.74 9.93 18.80
CA LEU A 191 -6.54 9.95 20.24
C LEU A 191 -6.27 8.55 20.77
N TYR A 192 -5.09 8.33 21.33
CA TYR A 192 -4.69 7.10 22.00
C TYR A 192 -4.54 7.37 23.52
N ALA A 193 -5.37 6.82 24.42
CA ALA A 193 -6.50 5.93 24.19
C ALA A 193 -7.55 5.98 25.32
N ALA A 194 -8.77 5.58 25.01
CA ALA A 194 -9.82 5.30 25.99
C ALA A 194 -9.65 3.89 26.57
N THR A 195 -9.56 3.81 27.90
CA THR A 195 -9.50 2.60 28.72
C THR A 195 -10.71 2.53 29.64
N LYS A 196 -10.81 1.48 30.46
CA LYS A 196 -11.90 1.33 31.43
C LYS A 196 -11.96 2.48 32.45
N GLU A 197 -10.82 3.09 32.74
CA GLU A 197 -10.65 4.11 33.78
C GLU A 197 -10.96 5.53 33.30
N ASN A 198 -10.79 5.83 32.00
CA ASN A 198 -10.83 7.21 31.47
C ASN A 198 -11.77 7.38 30.26
N TRP A 199 -12.53 6.34 29.87
CA TRP A 199 -13.27 6.34 28.60
C TRP A 199 -14.22 7.52 28.44
N LYS A 200 -14.80 8.02 29.53
CA LYS A 200 -15.82 9.07 29.48
C LYS A 200 -15.20 10.41 29.11
N GLU A 201 -14.16 10.81 29.82
CA GLU A 201 -13.41 12.04 29.58
C GLU A 201 -12.76 12.02 28.19
N MET A 202 -12.21 10.86 27.79
CA MET A 202 -11.65 10.69 26.44
C MET A 202 -12.72 10.77 25.34
N ALA A 203 -13.93 10.26 25.59
CA ALA A 203 -15.06 10.39 24.66
C ALA A 203 -15.54 11.84 24.55
N GLU A 204 -15.62 12.57 25.66
CA GLU A 204 -15.98 13.99 25.67
C GLU A 204 -14.99 14.81 24.82
N LEU A 205 -13.68 14.58 24.97
CA LEU A 205 -12.64 15.19 24.14
C LEU A 205 -12.79 14.79 22.66
N ALA A 206 -12.99 13.51 22.36
CA ALA A 206 -13.16 13.03 20.99
C ALA A 206 -14.38 13.68 20.30
N LEU A 207 -15.51 13.84 21.00
CA LEU A 207 -16.70 14.52 20.48
C LEU A 207 -16.44 16.02 20.27
N GLN A 208 -15.88 16.69 21.28
CA GLN A 208 -15.64 18.13 21.24
C GLN A 208 -14.76 18.52 20.04
N TYR A 209 -13.73 17.73 19.74
CA TYR A 209 -12.78 18.00 18.67
C TYR A 209 -13.05 17.17 17.39
N SER A 210 -14.14 16.40 17.35
CA SER A 210 -14.50 15.52 16.22
C SER A 210 -13.36 14.57 15.77
N CYS A 211 -12.60 14.08 16.74
CA CYS A 211 -11.41 13.25 16.54
C CYS A 211 -11.73 11.76 16.68
N PRO A 212 -11.11 10.88 15.87
CA PRO A 212 -11.19 9.45 16.08
C PRO A 212 -10.49 9.03 17.38
N LEU A 213 -10.95 7.94 17.98
CA LEU A 213 -10.54 7.49 19.32
C LEU A 213 -10.12 6.02 19.30
N VAL A 214 -8.96 5.72 19.87
CA VAL A 214 -8.52 4.35 20.12
C VAL A 214 -9.17 3.84 21.39
N VAL A 215 -9.73 2.62 21.33
CA VAL A 215 -10.23 1.86 22.49
C VAL A 215 -9.19 0.83 22.84
N SER A 216 -8.58 0.95 24.01
CA SER A 216 -7.54 0.03 24.47
C SER A 216 -8.05 -0.83 25.62
N ALA A 217 -7.98 -2.15 25.41
CA ALA A 217 -8.21 -3.15 26.45
C ALA A 217 -7.25 -4.32 26.17
N PRO A 218 -5.95 -4.15 26.49
CA PRO A 218 -4.92 -5.12 26.15
C PRO A 218 -5.27 -6.49 26.71
N HIS A 219 -5.33 -7.48 25.83
CA HIS A 219 -5.54 -8.88 26.15
C HIS A 219 -6.88 -9.21 26.86
N ASP A 220 -7.86 -8.31 26.72
CA ASP A 220 -9.23 -8.45 27.25
C ASP A 220 -10.27 -8.14 26.16
N ILE A 221 -10.50 -9.11 25.25
CA ILE A 221 -11.50 -8.98 24.17
C ILE A 221 -12.91 -8.68 24.73
N PRO A 222 -13.41 -9.35 25.79
CA PRO A 222 -14.70 -8.98 26.40
C PRO A 222 -14.75 -7.52 26.88
N GLY A 223 -13.70 -7.04 27.55
CA GLY A 223 -13.56 -5.64 27.97
C GLY A 223 -13.57 -4.68 26.78
N LEU A 224 -12.80 -5.01 25.73
CA LEU A 224 -12.75 -4.25 24.48
C LEU A 224 -14.14 -4.09 23.86
N ARG A 225 -14.90 -5.20 23.73
CA ARG A 225 -16.29 -5.19 23.23
C ARG A 225 -17.20 -4.32 24.09
N SER A 226 -17.05 -4.39 25.41
CA SER A 226 -17.85 -3.60 26.34
C SER A 226 -17.57 -2.11 26.16
N LEU A 227 -16.30 -1.71 26.06
CA LEU A 227 -15.93 -0.31 25.84
C LEU A 227 -16.40 0.20 24.49
N VAL A 228 -16.27 -0.59 23.42
CA VAL A 228 -16.78 -0.20 22.09
C VAL A 228 -18.28 0.05 22.13
N ARG A 229 -19.06 -0.83 22.77
CA ARG A 229 -20.50 -0.62 22.94
C ARG A 229 -20.78 0.68 23.68
N THR A 230 -20.14 0.89 24.83
CA THR A 230 -20.31 2.11 25.64
C THR A 230 -19.98 3.37 24.86
N LEU A 231 -18.85 3.41 24.15
CA LEU A 231 -18.43 4.57 23.36
C LEU A 231 -19.34 4.82 22.16
N THR A 232 -19.83 3.76 21.50
CA THR A 232 -20.79 3.89 20.39
C THR A 232 -22.12 4.43 20.89
N GLU A 233 -22.63 3.95 22.03
CA GLU A 233 -23.85 4.46 22.67
C GLU A 233 -23.69 5.92 23.15
N TYR A 234 -22.47 6.30 23.54
CA TYR A 234 -22.12 7.68 23.91
C TYR A 234 -22.00 8.61 22.69
N GLY A 235 -21.98 8.07 21.46
CA GLY A 235 -21.99 8.83 20.21
C GLY A 235 -20.67 8.82 19.44
N ILE A 236 -19.65 8.07 19.86
CA ILE A 236 -18.39 7.94 19.11
C ILE A 236 -18.55 6.89 18.02
N SER A 237 -18.47 7.31 16.75
CA SER A 237 -18.52 6.39 15.60
C SER A 237 -17.14 5.96 15.09
N ASP A 238 -16.12 6.78 15.33
CA ASP A 238 -14.80 6.63 14.70
C ASP A 238 -13.83 6.00 15.71
N LEU A 239 -13.95 4.68 15.87
CA LEU A 239 -13.17 3.89 16.81
C LEU A 239 -12.09 3.07 16.11
N ILE A 240 -10.92 2.97 16.73
CA ILE A 240 -9.86 2.00 16.37
C ILE A 240 -9.61 1.13 17.61
N LEU A 241 -9.43 -0.17 17.44
CA LEU A 241 -9.29 -1.10 18.56
C LEU A 241 -7.82 -1.43 18.79
N ASP A 242 -7.39 -1.31 20.04
CA ASP A 242 -6.11 -1.80 20.54
C ASP A 242 -6.37 -3.00 21.47
N PRO A 243 -6.28 -4.23 20.93
CA PRO A 243 -6.39 -5.45 21.73
C PRO A 243 -5.09 -5.76 22.48
N GLY A 244 -4.04 -4.94 22.38
CA GLY A 244 -2.73 -5.19 22.98
C GLY A 244 -1.76 -5.91 22.04
N THR A 245 -0.50 -5.47 22.04
CA THR A 245 0.60 -6.11 21.31
C THR A 245 1.68 -6.53 22.29
N SER A 246 1.77 -7.83 22.57
CA SER A 246 2.88 -8.42 23.32
C SER A 246 3.92 -8.99 22.37
N VAL A 247 5.20 -8.70 22.65
CA VAL A 247 6.37 -9.24 21.95
C VAL A 247 6.96 -10.40 22.78
N GLU A 248 7.63 -11.34 22.12
CA GLU A 248 8.31 -12.48 22.75
C GLU A 248 7.36 -13.52 23.37
N SER A 249 7.27 -13.57 24.71
CA SER A 249 6.67 -14.68 25.47
C SER A 249 5.18 -14.85 25.22
N ASP A 250 4.49 -13.78 24.82
CA ASP A 250 3.06 -13.80 24.49
C ASP A 250 2.77 -13.41 23.03
N LEU A 251 3.75 -13.58 22.14
CA LEU A 251 3.58 -13.37 20.69
C LEU A 251 2.40 -14.17 20.12
N ALA A 252 2.29 -15.44 20.52
CA ALA A 252 1.24 -16.33 20.04
C ALA A 252 -0.15 -15.78 20.37
N ARG A 253 -0.32 -15.17 21.54
CA ARG A 253 -1.57 -14.54 21.95
C ARG A 253 -1.88 -13.32 21.10
N THR A 254 -0.91 -12.43 20.86
CA THR A 254 -1.09 -11.28 19.97
C THR A 254 -1.63 -11.72 18.60
N ILE A 255 -0.97 -12.69 17.96
CA ILE A 255 -1.42 -13.19 16.65
C ILE A 255 -2.79 -13.86 16.73
N HIS A 256 -3.04 -14.62 17.79
CA HIS A 256 -4.33 -15.27 18.02
C HIS A 256 -5.46 -14.24 18.16
N GLU A 257 -5.31 -13.24 19.03
CA GLU A 257 -6.34 -12.25 19.33
C GLU A 257 -6.68 -11.39 18.11
N PHE A 258 -5.69 -10.87 17.38
CA PHE A 258 -5.94 -10.15 16.11
C PHE A 258 -6.69 -11.02 15.09
N SER A 259 -6.32 -12.30 15.00
CA SER A 259 -6.96 -13.26 14.09
C SER A 259 -8.39 -13.58 14.50
N GLN A 260 -8.64 -13.76 15.80
CA GLN A 260 -9.97 -14.10 16.32
C GLN A 260 -10.92 -12.91 16.23
N ILE A 261 -10.44 -11.70 16.51
CA ILE A 261 -11.22 -10.48 16.29
C ILE A 261 -11.62 -10.38 14.81
N ARG A 262 -10.68 -10.55 13.88
CA ARG A 262 -11.03 -10.44 12.46
C ARG A 262 -11.97 -11.55 12.00
N ARG A 263 -11.80 -12.77 12.51
CA ARG A 263 -12.71 -13.90 12.24
C ARG A 263 -14.10 -13.66 12.80
N SER A 264 -14.26 -13.11 14.01
CA SER A 264 -15.59 -12.85 14.56
C SER A 264 -16.36 -11.86 13.70
N VAL A 265 -15.69 -10.82 13.19
CA VAL A 265 -16.30 -9.85 12.26
C VAL A 265 -16.82 -10.53 10.99
N PHE A 266 -15.99 -11.34 10.32
CA PHE A 266 -16.37 -11.89 9.01
C PHE A 266 -17.15 -13.21 9.05
N GLN A 267 -17.05 -13.98 10.14
CA GLN A 267 -17.67 -15.31 10.24
C GLN A 267 -18.85 -15.34 11.21
N GLN A 268 -18.94 -14.36 12.12
CA GLN A 268 -19.99 -14.28 13.14
C GLN A 268 -20.74 -12.94 13.11
N ASP A 269 -20.49 -12.10 12.09
CA ASP A 269 -21.12 -10.78 11.91
C ASP A 269 -21.00 -9.86 13.15
N ASP A 270 -19.84 -9.92 13.80
CA ASP A 270 -19.62 -9.22 15.06
C ASP A 270 -19.36 -7.72 14.89
N GLU A 271 -20.42 -6.92 14.85
CA GLU A 271 -20.35 -5.48 14.61
C GLU A 271 -19.58 -4.70 15.69
N LEU A 272 -19.56 -5.17 16.95
CA LEU A 272 -18.84 -4.51 18.04
C LEU A 272 -17.31 -4.61 17.88
N LEU A 273 -16.83 -5.57 17.09
CA LEU A 273 -15.43 -5.70 16.74
C LEU A 273 -15.15 -5.27 15.28
N GLY A 274 -16.16 -4.76 14.58
CA GLY A 274 -16.12 -4.32 13.17
C GLY A 274 -15.38 -3.00 12.94
N TYR A 275 -14.31 -2.76 13.68
CA TYR A 275 -13.49 -1.56 13.63
C TYR A 275 -12.03 -1.91 13.26
N PRO A 276 -11.23 -0.92 12.84
CA PRO A 276 -9.85 -1.18 12.51
C PRO A 276 -9.02 -1.60 13.73
N LEU A 277 -7.98 -2.41 13.53
CA LEU A 277 -7.07 -2.86 14.58
C LEU A 277 -5.75 -2.09 14.57
N LEU A 278 -5.34 -1.56 15.72
CA LEU A 278 -4.03 -0.95 15.92
C LEU A 278 -3.05 -1.99 16.44
N GLY A 279 -1.94 -2.18 15.74
CA GLY A 279 -0.77 -2.89 16.22
C GLY A 279 0.28 -1.94 16.78
N THR A 280 0.94 -2.33 17.87
CA THR A 280 2.00 -1.52 18.50
C THR A 280 3.32 -2.28 18.56
N PRO A 281 3.98 -2.61 17.41
CA PRO A 281 5.32 -3.19 17.39
C PRO A 281 6.36 -2.45 18.26
N ILE A 282 6.16 -1.15 18.47
CA ILE A 282 6.91 -0.34 19.43
C ILE A 282 7.01 -0.98 20.83
N SER A 283 6.09 -1.85 21.24
CA SER A 283 6.17 -2.57 22.51
C SER A 283 7.40 -3.47 22.63
N ALA A 284 8.10 -3.78 21.52
CA ALA A 284 9.41 -4.42 21.54
C ALA A 284 10.43 -3.63 22.38
N TRP A 285 10.32 -2.31 22.41
CA TRP A 285 11.18 -1.39 23.17
C TRP A 285 10.89 -1.37 24.68
N LEU A 286 9.89 -2.13 25.14
CA LEU A 286 9.68 -2.42 26.56
C LEU A 286 10.48 -3.65 27.03
N SER A 287 11.13 -4.37 26.11
CA SER A 287 11.95 -5.54 26.43
C SER A 287 13.16 -5.11 27.28
N PRO A 288 13.60 -5.94 28.25
CA PRO A 288 14.83 -5.69 29.02
C PRO A 288 16.11 -5.92 28.20
N GLU A 289 15.98 -6.31 26.93
CA GLU A 289 17.09 -6.49 26.00
C GLU A 289 17.92 -5.20 25.87
N LEU A 290 19.23 -5.33 25.97
CA LEU A 290 20.16 -4.20 25.97
C LEU A 290 20.69 -3.88 24.56
N SER A 291 20.69 -4.85 23.63
CA SER A 291 21.11 -4.60 22.24
C SER A 291 20.00 -3.90 21.47
N PRO A 292 20.22 -2.65 21.01
CA PRO A 292 19.25 -1.94 20.17
C PRO A 292 18.94 -2.70 18.89
N GLU A 293 19.94 -3.35 18.27
CA GLU A 293 19.75 -4.11 17.03
C GLU A 293 18.80 -5.30 17.22
N VAL A 294 18.88 -5.98 18.37
CA VAL A 294 17.98 -7.09 18.69
C VAL A 294 16.55 -6.57 18.92
N VAL A 295 16.38 -5.43 19.59
CA VAL A 295 15.06 -4.80 19.81
C VAL A 295 14.46 -4.32 18.48
N GLN A 296 15.27 -3.68 17.63
CA GLN A 296 14.90 -3.26 16.28
C GLN A 296 14.48 -4.45 15.41
N TRP A 297 15.21 -5.56 15.50
CA TRP A 297 14.86 -6.80 14.81
C TRP A 297 13.52 -7.36 15.31
N LYS A 298 13.28 -7.34 16.64
CA LYS A 298 12.01 -7.73 17.26
C LYS A 298 10.84 -6.91 16.74
N GLU A 299 11.00 -5.60 16.70
CA GLU A 299 10.03 -4.69 16.13
C GLU A 299 9.77 -4.98 14.64
N ALA A 300 10.82 -5.23 13.84
CA ALA A 300 10.74 -5.46 12.41
C ALA A 300 9.92 -6.71 12.04
N TRP A 301 10.16 -7.84 12.73
CA TRP A 301 9.38 -9.05 12.46
C TRP A 301 7.96 -8.95 13.05
N MET A 302 7.76 -8.26 14.18
CA MET A 302 6.43 -8.05 14.75
C MET A 302 5.56 -7.20 13.81
N ALA A 303 6.10 -6.13 13.24
CA ALA A 303 5.43 -5.31 12.23
C ALA A 303 5.01 -6.16 11.01
N SER A 304 5.92 -6.99 10.47
CA SER A 304 5.64 -7.90 9.35
C SER A 304 4.48 -8.87 9.67
N LEU A 305 4.49 -9.45 10.89
CA LEU A 305 3.43 -10.36 11.33
C LEU A 305 2.08 -9.65 11.44
N LEU A 306 2.04 -8.47 12.04
CA LEU A 306 0.80 -7.72 12.23
C LEU A 306 0.22 -7.18 10.92
N LEU A 307 1.06 -6.74 9.98
CA LEU A 307 0.64 -6.42 8.60
C LEU A 307 0.03 -7.63 7.90
N SER A 308 0.59 -8.82 8.14
CA SER A 308 0.06 -10.09 7.60
C SER A 308 -1.21 -10.56 8.32
N ARG A 309 -1.33 -10.22 9.60
CA ARG A 309 -2.36 -10.70 10.53
C ARG A 309 -3.18 -9.54 11.06
N HIS A 310 -3.85 -8.88 10.12
CA HIS A 310 -5.06 -8.08 10.33
C HIS A 310 -4.91 -6.75 11.07
N ALA A 311 -3.69 -6.32 11.43
CA ALA A 311 -3.49 -4.94 11.87
C ALA A 311 -3.76 -4.00 10.70
N ASP A 312 -4.54 -2.97 10.98
CA ASP A 312 -4.91 -1.94 10.02
C ASP A 312 -4.08 -0.68 10.18
N MET A 313 -3.31 -0.55 11.26
CA MET A 313 -2.37 0.54 11.53
C MET A 313 -1.26 0.03 12.44
N LEU A 314 -0.05 0.58 12.31
CA LEU A 314 1.08 0.29 13.19
C LEU A 314 1.64 1.56 13.83
N ILE A 315 2.11 1.45 15.07
CA ILE A 315 3.02 2.42 15.71
C ILE A 315 4.38 1.75 15.91
N MET A 316 5.44 2.39 15.41
CA MET A 316 6.82 1.90 15.44
C MET A 316 7.79 2.97 16.00
N HIS A 317 8.93 2.53 16.50
CA HIS A 317 10.03 3.37 17.02
C HIS A 317 11.32 3.28 16.19
N SER A 318 11.64 2.17 15.56
CA SER A 318 12.83 2.09 14.71
C SER A 318 12.71 3.00 13.48
N VAL A 319 13.81 3.63 13.10
CA VAL A 319 13.90 4.53 11.93
C VAL A 319 14.88 4.02 10.88
N GLU A 320 15.53 2.91 11.17
CA GLU A 320 16.51 2.27 10.32
C GLU A 320 15.86 1.75 9.05
N GLY A 321 16.48 2.03 7.91
CA GLY A 321 15.95 1.61 6.61
C GLY A 321 15.74 0.10 6.50
N TRP A 322 16.57 -0.71 7.15
CA TRP A 322 16.42 -2.17 7.15
C TRP A 322 15.25 -2.67 8.02
N VAL A 323 14.75 -1.86 8.95
CA VAL A 323 13.52 -2.16 9.71
C VAL A 323 12.30 -1.70 8.91
N LEU A 324 12.33 -0.49 8.36
CA LEU A 324 11.17 0.16 7.71
C LEU A 324 10.89 -0.35 6.29
N LEU A 325 11.93 -0.49 5.47
CA LEU A 325 11.76 -0.82 4.05
C LEU A 325 11.06 -2.17 3.82
N PRO A 326 11.37 -3.25 4.57
CA PRO A 326 10.61 -4.50 4.46
C PRO A 326 9.12 -4.32 4.76
N GLN A 327 8.74 -3.45 5.70
CA GLN A 327 7.33 -3.23 6.05
C GLN A 327 6.58 -2.54 4.93
N LEU A 328 7.19 -1.52 4.32
CA LEU A 328 6.57 -0.77 3.23
C LEU A 328 6.43 -1.62 1.97
N ILE A 329 7.44 -2.43 1.65
CA ILE A 329 7.40 -3.38 0.53
C ILE A 329 6.37 -4.48 0.81
N TRP A 330 6.36 -5.05 2.02
CA TRP A 330 5.41 -6.10 2.39
C TRP A 330 3.97 -5.59 2.36
N ARG A 331 3.72 -4.40 2.93
CA ARG A 331 2.45 -3.69 2.83
C ARG A 331 2.03 -3.52 1.38
N PHE A 332 2.92 -3.03 0.52
CA PHE A 332 2.62 -2.87 -0.91
C PHE A 332 2.19 -4.20 -1.55
N ASN A 333 2.93 -5.28 -1.30
CA ASN A 333 2.68 -6.59 -1.89
C ASN A 333 1.37 -7.21 -1.39
N VAL A 334 1.09 -7.16 -0.09
CA VAL A 334 -0.15 -7.70 0.49
C VAL A 334 -1.39 -6.97 -0.03
N TYR A 335 -1.27 -5.65 -0.25
CA TYR A 335 -2.38 -4.79 -0.68
C TYR A 335 -2.50 -4.58 -2.19
N THR A 336 -1.60 -5.16 -2.97
CA THR A 336 -1.75 -5.22 -4.43
C THR A 336 -2.97 -6.06 -4.79
N ASP A 337 -3.80 -5.60 -5.74
CA ASP A 337 -4.98 -6.33 -6.19
C ASP A 337 -4.56 -7.67 -6.82
N PRO A 338 -4.93 -8.83 -6.25
CA PRO A 338 -4.53 -10.12 -6.79
C PRO A 338 -5.15 -10.46 -8.14
N ARG A 339 -6.16 -9.72 -8.60
CA ARG A 339 -6.84 -9.93 -9.88
C ARG A 339 -6.14 -9.23 -11.04
N LYS A 340 -5.31 -8.22 -10.76
CA LYS A 340 -4.65 -7.38 -11.76
C LYS A 340 -3.14 -7.44 -11.56
N PRO A 341 -2.40 -8.06 -12.49
CA PRO A 341 -0.95 -7.97 -12.48
C PRO A 341 -0.51 -6.50 -12.55
N VAL A 342 0.52 -6.14 -11.77
CA VAL A 342 1.11 -4.80 -11.87
C VAL A 342 1.90 -4.74 -13.17
N SER A 343 1.54 -3.85 -14.08
CA SER A 343 2.18 -3.70 -15.39
C SER A 343 2.74 -2.29 -15.62
N VAL A 344 3.61 -2.17 -16.61
CA VAL A 344 4.17 -0.92 -17.13
C VAL A 344 3.61 -0.69 -18.54
N ASP A 345 3.51 0.56 -18.97
CA ASP A 345 3.08 0.87 -20.34
C ASP A 345 4.03 0.25 -21.36
N ALA A 346 3.45 -0.51 -22.28
CA ALA A 346 4.15 -1.12 -23.38
C ALA A 346 4.67 -0.05 -24.36
N GLY A 347 5.76 -0.37 -25.06
CA GLY A 347 6.46 0.58 -25.94
C GLY A 347 7.97 0.54 -25.75
N VAL A 348 8.67 1.50 -26.36
CA VAL A 348 10.13 1.60 -26.26
C VAL A 348 10.52 2.54 -25.13
N LYS A 349 11.40 2.07 -24.23
CA LYS A 349 12.07 2.88 -23.22
C LYS A 349 13.53 3.09 -23.63
N THR A 350 14.00 4.32 -23.53
CA THR A 350 15.37 4.73 -23.90
C THR A 350 16.21 4.87 -22.65
N PHE A 351 17.38 4.23 -22.61
CA PHE A 351 18.28 4.29 -21.46
C PHE A 351 19.62 4.94 -21.83
N GLY A 352 19.99 5.98 -21.07
CA GLY A 352 21.20 6.77 -21.30
C GLY A 352 21.13 7.55 -22.62
N SER A 353 22.20 7.50 -23.43
CA SER A 353 22.27 8.19 -24.74
C SER A 353 22.59 7.20 -25.86
N PRO A 354 21.65 6.29 -26.21
CA PRO A 354 21.89 5.30 -27.27
C PRO A 354 21.99 5.99 -28.64
N ASP A 355 22.98 5.57 -29.43
CA ASP A 355 23.09 5.92 -30.83
C ASP A 355 22.32 4.91 -31.72
N LYS A 356 22.46 5.04 -33.03
CA LYS A 356 21.80 4.14 -33.99
C LYS A 356 22.41 2.73 -34.07
N GLN A 357 23.51 2.48 -33.35
CA GLN A 357 24.17 1.18 -33.24
C GLN A 357 23.99 0.56 -31.84
N ALA A 358 23.21 1.22 -30.97
CA ALA A 358 22.92 0.76 -29.63
C ALA A 358 22.05 -0.51 -29.65
N PRO A 359 22.25 -1.43 -28.70
CA PRO A 359 21.47 -2.65 -28.63
C PRO A 359 19.98 -2.40 -28.42
N VAL A 360 19.18 -3.20 -29.10
CA VAL A 360 17.74 -3.30 -28.90
C VAL A 360 17.47 -4.55 -28.07
N LEU A 361 16.93 -4.36 -26.87
CA LEU A 361 16.55 -5.42 -25.95
C LEU A 361 15.03 -5.54 -25.93
N ILE A 362 14.47 -6.72 -25.65
CA ILE A 362 13.02 -6.88 -25.41
C ILE A 362 12.76 -7.51 -24.04
N THR A 363 11.67 -7.09 -23.40
CA THR A 363 11.16 -7.67 -22.15
C THR A 363 9.63 -7.65 -22.15
N SER A 364 9.02 -8.21 -21.10
CA SER A 364 7.57 -8.15 -20.91
C SER A 364 7.14 -6.92 -20.10
N ASN A 365 5.86 -6.54 -20.20
CA ASN A 365 5.31 -5.40 -19.47
C ASN A 365 4.91 -5.71 -18.02
N TYR A 366 5.26 -6.88 -17.47
CA TYR A 366 5.12 -7.13 -16.03
C TYR A 366 6.06 -6.23 -15.24
N ALA A 367 5.52 -5.44 -14.32
CA ALA A 367 6.27 -4.34 -13.72
C ALA A 367 7.51 -4.84 -12.96
N LEU A 368 7.41 -5.95 -12.22
CA LEU A 368 8.58 -6.49 -11.52
C LEU A 368 9.68 -6.91 -12.51
N THR A 369 9.32 -7.58 -13.61
CA THR A 369 10.28 -7.94 -14.66
C THR A 369 10.89 -6.69 -15.29
N TYR A 370 10.09 -5.69 -15.66
CA TYR A 370 10.57 -4.44 -16.23
C TYR A 370 11.55 -3.71 -15.29
N PHE A 371 11.18 -3.50 -14.02
CA PHE A 371 12.00 -2.71 -13.09
C PHE A 371 13.30 -3.42 -12.69
N ILE A 372 13.33 -4.76 -12.67
CA ILE A 372 14.58 -5.51 -12.49
C ILE A 372 15.52 -5.25 -13.69
N VAL A 373 15.02 -5.42 -14.92
CA VAL A 373 15.81 -5.16 -16.14
C VAL A 373 16.27 -3.71 -16.21
N GLU A 374 15.39 -2.75 -15.92
CA GLU A 374 15.71 -1.32 -15.87
C GLU A 374 16.82 -1.02 -14.88
N ASN A 375 16.74 -1.57 -13.66
CA ASN A 375 17.74 -1.34 -12.63
C ASN A 375 19.11 -1.88 -13.04
N ASP A 376 19.16 -3.07 -13.64
CA ASP A 376 20.40 -3.67 -14.12
C ASP A 376 21.01 -2.86 -15.27
N ILE A 377 20.19 -2.38 -16.21
CA ILE A 377 20.62 -1.48 -17.30
C ILE A 377 21.22 -0.19 -16.73
N LYS A 378 20.53 0.46 -15.78
CA LYS A 378 20.99 1.71 -15.16
C LYS A 378 22.26 1.51 -14.36
N THR A 379 22.32 0.46 -13.54
CA THR A 379 23.50 0.14 -12.71
C THR A 379 24.72 -0.16 -13.56
N ALA A 380 24.54 -0.89 -14.67
CA ALA A 380 25.59 -1.19 -15.63
C ALA A 380 25.90 -0.04 -16.61
N SER A 381 25.19 1.10 -16.51
CA SER A 381 25.32 2.25 -17.43
C SER A 381 25.19 1.85 -18.92
N ILE A 382 24.30 0.90 -19.23
CA ILE A 382 24.08 0.42 -20.59
C ILE A 382 23.26 1.46 -21.36
N HIS A 383 23.75 1.85 -22.54
CA HIS A 383 23.03 2.70 -23.49
C HIS A 383 22.24 1.82 -24.48
N CYS A 384 20.91 1.76 -24.36
CA CYS A 384 20.10 0.85 -25.17
C CYS A 384 18.65 1.33 -25.36
N TYR A 385 17.97 0.66 -26.29
CA TYR A 385 16.51 0.71 -26.42
C TYR A 385 15.90 -0.57 -25.84
N LEU A 386 15.01 -0.44 -24.86
CA LEU A 386 14.26 -1.56 -24.28
C LEU A 386 12.83 -1.55 -24.80
N VAL A 387 12.50 -2.55 -25.63
CA VAL A 387 11.16 -2.85 -26.11
C VAL A 387 10.40 -3.56 -24.99
N VAL A 388 9.35 -2.93 -24.49
CA VAL A 388 8.45 -3.50 -23.49
C VAL A 388 7.23 -4.04 -24.22
N ALA A 389 7.18 -5.36 -24.41
CA ALA A 389 6.05 -6.02 -25.08
C ALA A 389 4.84 -6.13 -24.14
N ASP A 390 3.64 -5.87 -24.67
CA ASP A 390 2.40 -6.07 -23.91
C ASP A 390 2.09 -7.56 -23.77
N THR A 391 2.28 -8.09 -22.56
CA THR A 391 1.97 -9.49 -22.22
C THR A 391 0.79 -9.58 -21.25
N GLY A 392 -0.01 -8.51 -21.11
CA GLY A 392 -1.06 -8.41 -20.10
C GLY A 392 -0.52 -8.40 -18.67
N GLY A 393 0.72 -7.97 -18.47
CA GLY A 393 1.37 -7.91 -17.16
C GLY A 393 1.93 -9.25 -16.69
N ASN A 394 2.26 -10.18 -17.59
CA ASN A 394 2.88 -11.46 -17.25
C ASN A 394 4.41 -11.42 -17.37
N SER A 395 5.12 -12.11 -16.47
CA SER A 395 6.59 -12.26 -16.56
C SER A 395 6.98 -12.94 -17.88
N VAL A 396 8.24 -12.82 -18.30
CA VAL A 396 8.70 -13.40 -19.58
C VAL A 396 8.38 -14.89 -19.68
N GLU A 397 8.76 -15.70 -18.68
CA GLU A 397 8.54 -17.15 -18.73
C GLU A 397 7.05 -17.51 -18.71
N SER A 398 6.25 -16.86 -17.86
CA SER A 398 4.81 -17.07 -17.78
C SER A 398 4.09 -16.63 -19.06
N ALA A 399 4.51 -15.52 -19.66
CA ALA A 399 3.96 -15.00 -20.91
C ALA A 399 4.28 -15.96 -22.07
N VAL A 400 5.50 -16.48 -22.12
CA VAL A 400 5.93 -17.46 -23.11
C VAL A 400 5.15 -18.77 -22.95
N ALA A 401 4.96 -19.27 -21.71
CA ALA A 401 4.18 -20.46 -21.42
C ALA A 401 2.69 -20.29 -21.74
N GLY A 402 2.11 -19.14 -21.36
CA GLY A 402 0.71 -18.78 -21.58
C GLY A 402 0.39 -18.28 -23.00
N ARG A 403 1.38 -18.24 -23.90
CA ARG A 403 1.27 -17.73 -25.28
C ARG A 403 0.84 -16.25 -25.37
N TYR A 404 1.14 -15.46 -24.34
CA TYR A 404 1.02 -14.00 -24.37
C TYR A 404 2.27 -13.34 -24.98
N LEU A 405 3.42 -14.03 -24.94
CA LEU A 405 4.62 -13.65 -25.68
C LEU A 405 4.92 -14.74 -26.71
N THR A 406 4.71 -14.41 -27.97
CA THR A 406 4.92 -15.26 -29.16
C THR A 406 5.81 -14.53 -30.17
N ALA A 407 6.37 -15.26 -31.13
CA ALA A 407 7.13 -14.68 -32.25
C ALA A 407 6.33 -13.58 -32.99
N GLU A 408 5.05 -13.82 -33.25
CA GLU A 408 4.15 -12.84 -33.86
C GLU A 408 3.96 -11.60 -32.99
N SER A 409 3.70 -11.76 -31.68
CA SER A 409 3.55 -10.62 -30.77
C SER A 409 4.82 -9.77 -30.67
N ILE A 410 6.00 -10.41 -30.74
CA ILE A 410 7.30 -9.72 -30.74
C ILE A 410 7.48 -8.95 -32.05
N SER A 411 7.21 -9.58 -33.19
CA SER A 411 7.26 -8.92 -34.50
C SER A 411 6.33 -7.70 -34.57
N ASN A 412 5.09 -7.87 -34.09
CA ASN A 412 4.11 -6.78 -34.00
C ASN A 412 4.62 -5.65 -33.09
N ALA A 413 5.16 -5.96 -31.91
CA ALA A 413 5.72 -4.94 -31.01
C ALA A 413 6.86 -4.14 -31.67
N LEU A 414 7.77 -4.79 -32.40
CA LEU A 414 8.84 -4.10 -33.13
C LEU A 414 8.31 -3.14 -34.21
N SER A 415 7.27 -3.57 -34.93
CA SER A 415 6.62 -2.79 -35.98
C SER A 415 5.80 -1.63 -35.40
N ASP A 416 4.90 -1.93 -34.47
CA ASP A 416 3.97 -0.97 -33.87
C ASP A 416 4.70 0.13 -33.11
N TYR A 417 5.80 -0.21 -32.44
CA TYR A 417 6.62 0.74 -31.71
C TYR A 417 7.71 1.40 -32.57
N LYS A 418 7.74 1.11 -33.88
CA LYS A 418 8.64 1.71 -34.86
C LYS A 418 10.12 1.60 -34.49
N VAL A 419 10.52 0.46 -33.95
CA VAL A 419 11.90 0.22 -33.46
C VAL A 419 12.92 0.33 -34.60
N ALA A 420 12.49 -0.01 -35.82
CA ALA A 420 13.27 0.11 -37.05
C ALA A 420 13.75 1.54 -37.37
N ASP A 421 13.07 2.58 -36.85
CA ASP A 421 13.41 3.98 -37.07
C ASP A 421 14.49 4.48 -36.08
N LEU A 422 14.74 3.72 -35.01
CA LEU A 422 15.65 4.10 -33.92
C LEU A 422 17.09 3.63 -34.14
N VAL A 423 17.29 2.57 -34.93
CA VAL A 423 18.57 1.91 -35.16
C VAL A 423 18.83 1.60 -36.64
N GLU A 424 20.10 1.57 -37.03
CA GLU A 424 20.55 1.27 -38.41
C GLU A 424 20.76 -0.23 -38.67
N HIS A 425 20.57 -1.07 -37.65
CA HIS A 425 20.67 -2.52 -37.75
C HIS A 425 19.32 -3.22 -37.55
N ARG A 426 19.31 -4.54 -37.64
CA ARG A 426 18.16 -5.41 -37.38
C ARG A 426 18.58 -6.55 -36.46
N HIS A 427 19.00 -6.18 -35.25
CA HIS A 427 19.41 -7.14 -34.20
C HIS A 427 18.57 -6.91 -32.96
N LEU A 428 18.00 -7.98 -32.42
CA LEU A 428 17.18 -7.97 -31.23
C LEU A 428 17.76 -8.93 -30.20
N VAL A 429 17.98 -8.47 -28.97
CA VAL A 429 18.37 -9.33 -27.84
C VAL A 429 17.12 -9.80 -27.11
N LEU A 430 16.85 -11.09 -27.19
CA LEU A 430 15.74 -11.78 -26.54
C LEU A 430 16.17 -12.29 -25.16
N PRO A 431 15.32 -12.23 -24.11
CA PRO A 431 15.65 -12.83 -22.82
C PRO A 431 15.90 -14.33 -22.95
N GLY A 432 16.85 -14.87 -22.17
CA GLY A 432 17.19 -16.29 -22.22
C GLY A 432 16.03 -17.23 -21.83
N LEU A 433 15.04 -16.75 -21.08
CA LEU A 433 13.81 -17.49 -20.76
C LEU A 433 12.84 -17.61 -21.95
N ALA A 434 13.01 -16.75 -22.97
CA ALA A 434 12.26 -16.78 -24.21
C ALA A 434 13.06 -17.43 -25.37
N ALA A 435 14.24 -18.02 -25.10
CA ALA A 435 15.14 -18.59 -26.11
C ALA A 435 14.46 -19.53 -27.12
N ARG A 436 13.44 -20.28 -26.70
CA ARG A 436 12.68 -21.19 -27.58
C ARG A 436 11.94 -20.49 -28.72
N LEU A 437 11.74 -19.18 -28.63
CA LEU A 437 11.08 -18.37 -29.64
C LEU A 437 12.06 -17.77 -30.65
N SER A 438 13.38 -17.91 -30.48
CA SER A 438 14.36 -17.14 -31.26
C SER A 438 14.24 -17.38 -32.76
N GLY A 439 14.20 -18.65 -33.20
CA GLY A 439 14.07 -19.01 -34.62
C GLY A 439 12.78 -18.49 -35.25
N ASP A 440 11.64 -18.78 -34.62
CA ASP A 440 10.33 -18.32 -35.11
C ASP A 440 10.23 -16.78 -35.12
N THR A 441 10.85 -16.10 -34.15
CA THR A 441 10.87 -14.64 -34.08
C THR A 441 11.74 -14.04 -35.18
N GLU A 442 12.88 -14.65 -35.49
CA GLU A 442 13.75 -14.24 -36.58
C GLU A 442 13.04 -14.35 -37.94
N GLU A 443 12.33 -15.46 -38.17
CA GLU A 443 11.51 -15.65 -39.37
C GLU A 443 10.35 -14.63 -39.44
N ALA A 444 9.61 -14.44 -38.35
CA ALA A 444 8.42 -13.59 -38.33
C ALA A 444 8.73 -12.09 -38.37
N SER A 445 9.88 -11.65 -37.83
CA SER A 445 10.25 -10.23 -37.75
C SER A 445 11.24 -9.79 -38.83
N GLY A 446 12.04 -10.71 -39.36
CA GLY A 446 13.18 -10.38 -40.22
C GLY A 446 14.34 -9.71 -39.48
N TRP A 447 14.31 -9.68 -38.14
CA TRP A 447 15.43 -9.26 -37.30
C TRP A 447 16.28 -10.47 -36.92
N ASN A 448 17.60 -10.32 -36.88
CA ASN A 448 18.49 -11.33 -36.33
C ASN A 448 18.32 -11.35 -34.80
N VAL A 449 17.91 -12.51 -34.27
CA VAL A 449 17.54 -12.64 -32.85
C VAL A 449 18.68 -13.28 -32.07
N MET A 450 19.25 -12.51 -31.15
CA MET A 450 20.30 -12.94 -30.24
C MET A 450 19.69 -13.36 -28.90
N VAL A 451 20.05 -14.54 -28.40
CA VAL A 451 19.59 -15.00 -27.09
C VAL A 451 20.50 -14.44 -26.00
N GLY A 452 19.95 -13.52 -25.20
CA GLY A 452 20.57 -12.95 -24.02
C GLY A 452 20.58 -13.90 -22.81
N PRO A 453 21.06 -13.41 -21.66
CA PRO A 453 21.09 -14.21 -20.43
C PRO A 453 19.68 -14.50 -19.91
N ARG A 454 19.55 -15.56 -19.09
CA ARG A 454 18.29 -15.86 -18.38
C ARG A 454 17.96 -14.84 -17.30
N ASP A 455 18.99 -14.28 -16.67
CA ASP A 455 18.89 -13.26 -15.63
C ASP A 455 19.49 -11.94 -16.14
N SER A 456 18.82 -10.81 -15.92
CA SER A 456 19.24 -9.51 -16.46
C SER A 456 20.53 -8.98 -15.83
N SER A 457 20.93 -9.47 -14.65
CA SER A 457 22.23 -9.14 -14.05
C SER A 457 23.41 -9.54 -14.95
N GLY A 458 23.22 -10.51 -15.85
CA GLY A 458 24.20 -10.92 -16.85
C GLY A 458 24.29 -10.03 -18.09
N LEU A 459 23.42 -9.01 -18.24
CA LEU A 459 23.34 -8.20 -19.48
C LEU A 459 24.63 -7.45 -19.77
N ALA A 460 25.30 -6.92 -18.74
CA ALA A 460 26.52 -6.14 -18.91
C ALA A 460 27.65 -6.97 -19.55
N GLU A 461 27.91 -8.17 -19.01
CA GLU A 461 28.94 -9.07 -19.54
C GLU A 461 28.55 -9.66 -20.90
N TYR A 462 27.26 -9.95 -21.10
CA TYR A 462 26.75 -10.42 -22.38
C TYR A 462 26.99 -9.39 -23.48
N LEU A 463 26.58 -8.13 -23.29
CA LEU A 463 26.75 -7.09 -24.31
C LEU A 463 28.23 -6.79 -24.56
N LYS A 464 29.08 -6.83 -23.53
CA LYS A 464 30.53 -6.66 -23.71
C LYS A 464 31.17 -7.74 -24.60
N THR A 465 30.64 -8.96 -24.56
CA THR A 465 31.22 -10.11 -25.30
C THR A 465 30.56 -10.36 -26.65
N GLN A 466 29.26 -10.03 -26.78
CA GLN A 466 28.44 -10.35 -27.95
C GLN A 466 28.01 -9.11 -28.77
N TRP A 467 28.25 -7.89 -28.29
CA TRP A 467 27.86 -6.65 -28.98
C TRP A 467 29.06 -5.75 -29.34
N PRO A 468 29.14 -5.20 -30.57
CA PRO A 468 28.26 -5.46 -31.70
C PRO A 468 28.43 -6.90 -32.23
N PRO A 469 27.40 -7.48 -32.87
CA PRO A 469 27.48 -8.82 -33.44
C PRO A 469 28.60 -8.87 -34.49
N LYS A 470 29.38 -9.96 -34.52
CA LYS A 470 30.34 -10.18 -35.60
C LYS A 470 29.54 -10.62 -36.84
N ASP A 471 29.76 -9.93 -37.97
CA ASP A 471 29.11 -10.28 -39.24
C ASP A 471 29.52 -11.68 -39.71
N ASP A 472 28.73 -12.71 -39.40
CA ASP A 472 28.84 -14.04 -40.02
C ASP A 472 28.19 -14.05 -41.41
N LYS A 473 28.65 -13.15 -42.28
CA LYS A 473 28.32 -13.14 -43.71
C LYS A 473 29.56 -13.13 -44.59
N HIS A 474 30.52 -14.04 -44.34
CA HIS A 474 31.53 -14.47 -45.35
C HIS A 474 32.17 -15.84 -45.03
N ALA A 475 31.37 -16.86 -44.71
CA ALA A 475 31.86 -18.25 -44.60
C ALA A 475 31.02 -19.26 -45.42
N ALA A 476 30.47 -18.80 -46.55
CA ALA A 476 29.91 -19.68 -47.59
C ALA A 476 30.52 -19.25 -48.93
N GLY A 477 31.67 -19.80 -49.26
CA GLY A 477 32.34 -19.56 -50.54
C GLY A 477 33.86 -19.67 -50.51
N ALA A 478 34.39 -20.86 -50.24
CA ALA A 478 35.65 -21.36 -50.77
C ALA A 478 35.64 -22.89 -50.76
#